data_AF-A0A9D8V375-F1
#
_entry.id   AF-A0A9D8V375-F1
#
_cell.length_a   1.000
_cell.length_b   1.000
_cell.length_c   1.000
_cell.angle_alpha   90.00
_cell.angle_beta   90.00
_cell.angle_gamma   90.00
#
_symmetry.space_group_name_H-M   'P 1'
#
loop_
_entity.id
_entity.type
_entity.pdbx_description
1 polymer ?
#
loop_
_entity_poly.entity_id
_entity_poly.type
_entity_poly.pdbx_seq_one_letter_code
_entity_poly.pdbx_strand_id
1 'polypeptide(L)'
;MTICNACRYCEGHCAVFPAMEKHLTFDASTIEYLANLCHQCGACFQHCQYAEPHEFAVNVPDTFAAVRTSSYVNHIWPGMARPLVRHGRTFSFVSALLATTVFSIGVYLEHGGQVFSRSHDSFYEVIPHGVMAGTFSVLGVAVLLVWTMSLVRFWRILGLPSAFFIDRQTYVRALKSMLTLENLGGGHGKGCYQHGERASQIKRWFHHLTMYGFLLCFAATSLGTVYHYVLQFPAPYDWLTGPKLLGTLGGVSLLFGSAGLYWSRRQTTPEIDTEDYGMGVSLIVLLFATSLSGLALPLLKDSSWLGVALCLHLGIVVAMFTCFAWGKFMHGMYRAVALIKSEHDELP
;
A
#
# COMPACT_ATOMS: atom_id res chain seq x y z
N MET A 1 -21.94 -16.07 1.91
CA MET A 1 -22.73 -14.81 1.91
C MET A 1 -24.24 -15.01 1.94
N THR A 2 -24.79 -16.17 1.50
CA THR A 2 -26.23 -16.48 1.58
C THR A 2 -26.80 -16.34 3.00
N ILE A 3 -26.15 -16.93 4.01
CA ILE A 3 -26.54 -16.78 5.42
C ILE A 3 -26.55 -15.31 5.83
N CYS A 4 -25.53 -14.53 5.43
CA CYS A 4 -25.43 -13.11 5.75
C CYS A 4 -26.59 -12.30 5.15
N ASN A 5 -26.99 -12.59 3.91
CA ASN A 5 -28.09 -11.91 3.23
C ASN A 5 -29.46 -12.28 3.82
N ALA A 6 -29.63 -13.50 4.32
CA ALA A 6 -30.85 -13.93 5.00
C ALA A 6 -30.96 -13.37 6.44
N CYS A 7 -29.86 -13.42 7.19
CA CYS A 7 -29.82 -13.04 8.61
C CYS A 7 -29.82 -11.53 8.84
N ARG A 8 -29.08 -10.79 8.02
CA ARG A 8 -28.96 -9.32 8.05
C ARG A 8 -28.55 -8.67 9.38
N TYR A 9 -28.19 -9.43 10.42
CA TYR A 9 -27.85 -8.86 11.74
C TYR A 9 -26.66 -7.89 11.72
N CYS A 10 -25.75 -8.03 10.75
CA CYS A 10 -24.60 -7.14 10.57
C CYS A 10 -24.91 -5.88 9.75
N GLU A 11 -26.17 -5.67 9.34
CA GLU A 11 -26.64 -4.46 8.68
C GLU A 11 -26.38 -3.23 9.56
N GLY A 12 -25.92 -2.14 8.96
CA GLY A 12 -25.48 -0.95 9.70
C GLY A 12 -24.14 -1.11 10.44
N HIS A 13 -23.60 -2.31 10.63
CA HIS A 13 -22.28 -2.53 11.22
C HIS A 13 -21.18 -2.73 10.17
N CYS A 14 -21.47 -3.48 9.12
CA CYS A 14 -20.52 -3.77 8.06
C CYS A 14 -20.68 -2.78 6.90
N ALA A 15 -19.62 -2.02 6.58
CA ALA A 15 -19.62 -1.07 5.47
C ALA A 15 -19.63 -1.72 4.07
N VAL A 16 -19.62 -3.06 3.98
CA VAL A 16 -19.78 -3.82 2.73
C VAL A 16 -21.23 -4.29 2.55
N PHE A 17 -22.02 -4.24 3.62
CA PHE A 17 -23.39 -4.75 3.61
C PHE A 17 -24.28 -4.09 2.55
N PRO A 18 -24.25 -2.75 2.34
CA PRO A 18 -25.08 -2.12 1.30
C PRO A 18 -24.77 -2.59 -0.12
N ALA A 19 -23.51 -2.95 -0.40
CA ALA A 19 -23.13 -3.56 -1.67
C ALA A 19 -23.59 -5.03 -1.73
N MET A 20 -23.46 -5.76 -0.64
CA MET A 20 -23.77 -7.20 -0.56
C MET A 20 -25.26 -7.49 -0.79
N GLU A 21 -26.16 -6.70 -0.21
CA GLU A 21 -27.60 -6.94 -0.28
C GLU A 21 -28.22 -6.74 -1.67
N LYS A 22 -27.50 -6.08 -2.58
CA LYS A 22 -27.90 -5.90 -3.98
C LYS A 22 -27.77 -7.20 -4.79
N HIS A 23 -27.15 -8.23 -4.22
CA HIS A 23 -26.90 -9.50 -4.89
C HIS A 23 -27.77 -10.62 -4.30
N LEU A 24 -28.49 -11.33 -5.18
CA LEU A 24 -29.26 -12.54 -4.82
C LEU A 24 -28.39 -13.80 -4.93
N THR A 25 -27.42 -13.79 -5.83
CA THR A 25 -26.45 -14.87 -6.05
C THR A 25 -25.03 -14.35 -5.76
N PHE A 26 -24.21 -15.20 -5.16
CA PHE A 26 -22.84 -14.87 -4.77
C PHE A 26 -21.86 -15.73 -5.55
N ASP A 27 -21.77 -15.47 -6.85
CA ASP A 27 -20.78 -16.09 -7.74
C ASP A 27 -19.36 -15.62 -7.41
N ALA A 28 -18.36 -16.20 -8.07
CA ALA A 28 -16.95 -15.88 -7.82
C ALA A 28 -16.64 -14.39 -8.03
N SER A 29 -17.24 -13.76 -9.07
CA SER A 29 -17.02 -12.34 -9.38
C SER A 29 -17.60 -11.42 -8.30
N THR A 30 -18.79 -11.73 -7.80
CA THR A 30 -19.44 -10.99 -6.70
C THR A 30 -18.65 -11.13 -5.41
N ILE A 31 -18.18 -12.33 -5.08
CA ILE A 31 -17.36 -12.56 -3.88
C ILE A 31 -16.03 -11.79 -3.97
N GLU A 32 -15.39 -11.78 -5.14
CA GLU A 32 -14.16 -11.03 -5.37
C GLU A 32 -14.35 -9.51 -5.26
N TYR A 33 -15.45 -8.99 -5.80
CA TYR A 33 -15.87 -7.60 -5.64
C TYR A 33 -16.04 -7.22 -4.15
N LEU A 34 -16.89 -7.95 -3.43
CA LEU A 34 -17.18 -7.68 -2.02
C LEU A 34 -15.95 -7.84 -1.12
N ALA A 35 -15.09 -8.81 -1.43
CA ALA A 35 -13.85 -9.03 -0.71
C ALA A 35 -12.90 -7.83 -0.83
N ASN A 36 -12.76 -7.24 -2.02
CA ASN A 36 -11.92 -6.05 -2.26
C ASN A 36 -12.55 -4.74 -1.77
N LEU A 37 -13.88 -4.70 -1.59
CA LEU A 37 -14.57 -3.62 -0.86
C LEU A 37 -14.37 -3.75 0.67
N CYS A 38 -14.19 -4.97 1.18
CA CYS A 38 -13.95 -5.22 2.60
C CYS A 38 -12.58 -4.72 3.08
N HIS A 39 -12.57 -4.12 4.27
CA HIS A 39 -11.39 -3.47 4.87
C HIS A 39 -10.84 -4.22 6.09
N GLN A 40 -11.24 -5.50 6.24
CA GLN A 40 -10.92 -6.36 7.39
C GLN A 40 -11.21 -5.65 8.71
N CYS A 41 -12.47 -5.20 8.85
CA CYS A 41 -12.90 -4.36 9.95
C CYS A 41 -13.40 -5.16 11.17
N GLY A 42 -13.64 -6.46 11.02
CA GLY A 42 -14.09 -7.33 12.11
C GLY A 42 -15.54 -7.15 12.55
N ALA A 43 -16.21 -6.04 12.19
CA ALA A 43 -17.55 -5.73 12.64
C ALA A 43 -18.58 -6.82 12.32
N CYS A 44 -18.53 -7.40 11.11
CA CYS A 44 -19.44 -8.49 10.74
C CYS A 44 -19.17 -9.79 11.51
N PHE A 45 -17.96 -10.04 11.99
CA PHE A 45 -17.66 -11.22 12.81
C PHE A 45 -18.13 -11.03 14.24
N GLN A 46 -17.82 -9.87 14.84
CA GLN A 46 -18.21 -9.54 16.21
C GLN A 46 -19.73 -9.54 16.44
N HIS A 47 -20.51 -9.17 15.42
CA HIS A 47 -21.97 -9.16 15.48
C HIS A 47 -22.61 -10.40 14.84
N CYS A 48 -21.85 -11.43 14.48
CA CYS A 48 -22.40 -12.62 13.82
C CYS A 48 -23.02 -13.58 14.83
N GLN A 49 -24.32 -13.83 14.74
CA GLN A 49 -24.99 -14.88 15.54
C GLN A 49 -24.53 -16.31 15.18
N TYR A 50 -23.92 -16.46 14.00
CA TYR A 50 -23.45 -17.72 13.45
C TYR A 50 -21.92 -17.87 13.48
N ALA A 51 -21.20 -16.94 14.12
CA ALA A 51 -19.78 -17.14 14.42
C ALA A 51 -19.61 -18.25 15.46
N GLU A 52 -18.37 -18.69 15.70
CA GLU A 52 -18.10 -19.65 16.76
C GLU A 52 -18.68 -19.18 18.11
N PRO A 53 -19.25 -20.09 18.92
CA PRO A 53 -19.25 -21.55 18.79
C PRO A 53 -20.43 -22.14 17.98
N HIS A 54 -21.19 -21.36 17.21
CA HIS A 54 -22.27 -21.90 16.38
C HIS A 54 -21.73 -22.90 15.36
N GLU A 55 -22.47 -23.97 15.07
CA GLU A 55 -22.09 -25.05 14.14
C GLU A 55 -21.74 -24.60 12.71
N PHE A 56 -22.15 -23.39 12.31
CA PHE A 56 -21.86 -22.84 10.98
C PHE A 56 -20.50 -22.14 10.94
N ALA A 57 -19.96 -21.73 12.10
CA ALA A 57 -18.66 -21.08 12.26
C ALA A 57 -18.38 -19.99 11.20
N VAL A 58 -19.36 -19.11 10.97
CA VAL A 58 -19.30 -18.10 9.91
C VAL A 58 -18.23 -17.05 10.22
N ASN A 59 -17.14 -17.06 9.46
CA ASN A 59 -16.08 -16.06 9.51
C ASN A 59 -15.91 -15.34 8.15
N VAL A 60 -16.69 -14.27 7.95
CA VAL A 60 -16.64 -13.45 6.74
C VAL A 60 -15.28 -12.72 6.58
N PRO A 61 -14.69 -12.11 7.63
CA PRO A 61 -13.37 -11.49 7.51
C PRO A 61 -12.30 -12.46 7.01
N ASP A 62 -12.22 -13.67 7.54
CA ASP A 62 -11.25 -14.68 7.11
C ASP A 62 -11.47 -15.08 5.63
N THR A 63 -12.71 -15.43 5.29
CA THR A 63 -13.09 -15.79 3.92
C THR A 63 -12.72 -14.68 2.93
N PHE A 64 -13.08 -13.43 3.23
CA PHE A 64 -12.77 -12.29 2.35
C PHE A 64 -11.29 -11.96 2.30
N ALA A 65 -10.52 -12.25 3.36
CA ALA A 65 -9.08 -12.11 3.30
C ALA A 65 -8.43 -13.14 2.38
N ALA A 66 -8.85 -14.41 2.45
CA ALA A 66 -8.38 -15.47 1.56
C ALA A 66 -8.70 -15.13 0.08
N VAL A 67 -9.90 -14.63 -0.18
CA VAL A 67 -10.31 -14.16 -1.52
C VAL A 67 -9.44 -12.99 -1.97
N ARG A 68 -9.26 -11.92 -1.17
CA ARG A 68 -8.40 -10.78 -1.52
C ARG A 68 -6.96 -11.21 -1.82
N THR A 69 -6.39 -12.06 -0.96
CA THR A 69 -5.03 -12.59 -1.17
C THR A 69 -4.95 -13.36 -2.49
N SER A 70 -5.97 -14.14 -2.83
CA SER A 70 -6.08 -14.83 -4.11
C SER A 70 -6.25 -13.86 -5.29
N SER A 71 -7.07 -12.81 -5.16
CA SER A 71 -7.24 -11.75 -6.15
C SER A 71 -5.91 -11.07 -6.49
N TYR A 72 -5.10 -10.77 -5.46
CA TYR A 72 -3.77 -10.19 -5.66
C TYR A 72 -2.93 -11.09 -6.55
N VAL A 73 -2.78 -12.37 -6.20
CA VAL A 73 -1.98 -13.32 -6.98
C VAL A 73 -2.55 -13.55 -8.39
N ASN A 74 -3.86 -13.71 -8.52
CA ASN A 74 -4.47 -14.10 -9.79
C ASN A 74 -4.40 -12.98 -10.85
N HIS A 75 -4.52 -11.72 -10.43
CA HIS A 75 -4.61 -10.58 -11.34
C HIS A 75 -3.31 -9.83 -11.56
N ILE A 76 -2.21 -10.23 -10.91
CA ILE A 76 -0.92 -9.62 -11.22
C ILE A 76 -0.56 -9.82 -12.70
N TRP A 77 0.19 -8.85 -13.22
CA TRP A 77 0.87 -8.96 -14.50
C TRP A 77 2.38 -8.75 -14.31
N PRO A 78 3.24 -9.48 -15.05
CA PRO A 78 2.91 -10.66 -15.85
C PRO A 78 2.57 -11.86 -14.95
N GLY A 79 1.80 -12.82 -15.45
CA GLY A 79 1.35 -13.99 -14.66
C GLY A 79 2.50 -14.89 -14.15
N MET A 80 3.67 -14.83 -14.79
CA MET A 80 4.87 -15.54 -14.35
C MET A 80 5.42 -15.04 -13.00
N ALA A 81 5.08 -13.82 -12.57
CA ALA A 81 5.52 -13.27 -11.29
C ALA A 81 4.76 -13.85 -10.08
N ARG A 82 3.74 -14.69 -10.30
CA ARG A 82 2.87 -15.24 -9.23
C ARG A 82 3.62 -15.95 -8.09
N PRO A 83 4.67 -16.74 -8.37
CA PRO A 83 5.44 -17.39 -7.30
C PRO A 83 6.14 -16.39 -6.36
N LEU A 84 6.53 -15.21 -6.87
CA LEU A 84 7.17 -14.16 -6.08
C LEU A 84 6.21 -13.59 -5.04
N VAL A 85 4.96 -13.33 -5.44
CA VAL A 85 3.89 -12.79 -4.58
C VAL A 85 3.56 -13.74 -3.43
N ARG A 86 3.57 -15.06 -3.70
CA ARG A 86 3.33 -16.10 -2.69
C ARG A 86 4.45 -16.23 -1.64
N HIS A 87 5.61 -15.64 -1.91
CA HIS A 87 6.75 -15.59 -0.97
C HIS A 87 7.09 -14.14 -0.62
N GLY A 88 6.08 -13.30 -0.40
CA GLY A 88 6.23 -11.84 -0.28
C GLY A 88 7.31 -11.38 0.71
N ARG A 89 7.45 -12.05 1.86
CA ARG A 89 8.50 -11.77 2.86
C ARG A 89 9.90 -12.00 2.32
N THR A 90 10.15 -13.21 1.83
CA THR A 90 11.46 -13.60 1.30
C THR A 90 11.78 -12.76 0.07
N PHE A 91 10.82 -12.55 -0.83
CA PHE A 91 10.99 -11.73 -2.01
C PHE A 91 11.40 -10.29 -1.68
N SER A 92 10.70 -9.65 -0.74
CA SER A 92 10.99 -8.28 -0.32
C SER A 92 12.36 -8.15 0.34
N PHE A 93 12.71 -9.10 1.22
CA PHE A 93 14.01 -9.12 1.90
C PHE A 93 15.16 -9.34 0.92
N VAL A 94 15.06 -10.35 0.05
CA VAL A 94 16.08 -10.65 -0.97
C VAL A 94 16.22 -9.48 -1.95
N SER A 95 15.12 -8.84 -2.36
CA SER A 95 15.17 -7.66 -3.23
C SER A 95 15.95 -6.51 -2.57
N ALA A 96 15.70 -6.22 -1.29
CA ALA A 96 16.39 -5.16 -0.57
C ALA A 96 17.88 -5.47 -0.39
N LEU A 97 18.21 -6.70 0.00
CA LEU A 97 19.59 -7.15 0.17
C LEU A 97 20.36 -7.10 -1.15
N LEU A 98 19.79 -7.66 -2.22
CA LEU A 98 20.41 -7.67 -3.54
C LEU A 98 20.61 -6.24 -4.06
N ALA A 99 19.59 -5.39 -4.01
CA ALA A 99 19.70 -4.01 -4.50
C ALA A 99 20.74 -3.21 -3.71
N THR A 100 20.76 -3.34 -2.38
CA THR A 100 21.79 -2.70 -1.52
C THR A 100 23.19 -3.20 -1.87
N THR A 101 23.33 -4.49 -2.14
CA THR A 101 24.61 -5.11 -2.52
C THR A 101 25.06 -4.60 -3.88
N VAL A 102 24.16 -4.52 -4.86
CA VAL A 102 24.45 -4.00 -6.21
C VAL A 102 24.88 -2.54 -6.15
N PHE A 103 24.19 -1.67 -5.41
CA PHE A 103 24.61 -0.27 -5.24
C PHE A 103 25.97 -0.19 -4.54
N SER A 104 26.20 -0.98 -3.49
CA SER A 104 27.48 -0.99 -2.77
C SER A 104 28.65 -1.43 -3.66
N ILE A 105 28.45 -2.47 -4.48
CA ILE A 105 29.44 -2.94 -5.44
C ILE A 105 29.68 -1.87 -6.51
N GLY A 106 28.63 -1.28 -7.07
CA GLY A 106 28.76 -0.22 -8.09
C GLY A 106 29.59 0.95 -7.58
N VAL A 107 29.27 1.44 -6.38
CA VAL A 107 30.01 2.52 -5.71
C VAL A 107 31.46 2.12 -5.44
N TYR A 108 31.71 0.90 -4.98
CA TYR A 108 33.06 0.38 -4.76
C TYR A 108 33.89 0.30 -6.06
N LEU A 109 33.29 -0.14 -7.16
CA LEU A 109 33.98 -0.27 -8.44
C LEU A 109 34.34 1.10 -9.05
N GLU A 110 33.50 2.11 -8.84
CA GLU A 110 33.71 3.45 -9.39
C GLU A 110 34.69 4.29 -8.55
N HIS A 111 34.61 4.21 -7.21
CA HIS A 111 35.34 5.11 -6.30
C HIS A 111 36.34 4.38 -5.37
N GLY A 112 36.40 3.05 -5.41
CA GLY A 112 37.17 2.23 -4.45
C GLY A 112 36.53 2.19 -3.05
N GLY A 113 37.22 1.55 -2.09
CA GLY A 113 36.71 1.39 -0.73
C GLY A 113 36.68 2.67 0.13
N GLN A 114 37.45 3.69 -0.24
CA GLN A 114 37.58 4.92 0.56
C GLN A 114 36.29 5.77 0.58
N VAL A 115 35.41 5.58 -0.40
CA VAL A 115 34.10 6.24 -0.47
C VAL A 115 33.19 5.88 0.72
N PHE A 116 33.42 4.74 1.37
CA PHE A 116 32.65 4.32 2.55
C PHE A 116 33.26 4.79 3.88
N SER A 117 34.42 5.45 3.85
CA SER A 117 35.10 5.94 5.06
C SER A 117 35.35 7.45 5.08
N ARG A 118 35.18 8.13 3.94
CA ARG A 118 35.32 9.59 3.81
C ARG A 118 34.00 10.33 4.04
N SER A 119 34.06 11.55 4.56
CA SER A 119 32.94 12.49 4.54
C SER A 119 32.66 12.98 3.12
N HIS A 120 31.37 13.14 2.78
CA HIS A 120 30.92 13.67 1.48
C HIS A 120 30.00 14.86 1.69
N ASP A 121 30.16 15.88 0.87
CA ASP A 121 29.40 17.14 0.97
C ASP A 121 28.07 17.03 0.19
N SER A 122 27.94 16.01 -0.68
CA SER A 122 26.76 15.77 -1.51
C SER A 122 26.51 14.28 -1.79
N PHE A 123 25.24 13.90 -1.88
CA PHE A 123 24.82 12.56 -2.29
C PHE A 123 25.35 12.19 -3.69
N TYR A 124 25.52 13.18 -4.56
CA TYR A 124 25.94 12.99 -5.95
C TYR A 124 27.41 12.64 -6.11
N GLU A 125 28.22 12.85 -5.07
CA GLU A 125 29.63 12.40 -5.03
C GLU A 125 29.73 10.89 -4.81
N VAL A 126 28.72 10.28 -4.17
CA VAL A 126 28.67 8.83 -3.94
C VAL A 126 28.02 8.12 -5.12
N ILE A 127 26.84 8.61 -5.56
CA ILE A 127 26.10 8.03 -6.67
C ILE A 127 25.67 9.17 -7.61
N PRO A 128 26.10 9.17 -8.89
CA PRO A 128 25.76 10.23 -9.82
C PRO A 128 24.24 10.39 -10.00
N HIS A 129 23.78 11.64 -10.15
CA HIS A 129 22.35 11.96 -10.34
C HIS A 129 21.71 11.15 -11.47
N GLY A 130 22.40 11.00 -12.60
CA GLY A 130 21.91 10.26 -13.77
C GLY A 130 21.63 8.78 -13.48
N VAL A 131 22.44 8.14 -12.63
CA VAL A 131 22.24 6.75 -12.22
C VAL A 131 20.98 6.62 -11.38
N MET A 132 20.79 7.52 -10.40
CA MET A 132 19.58 7.51 -9.57
C MET A 132 18.33 7.81 -10.41
N ALA A 133 18.33 8.93 -11.15
CA ALA A 133 17.20 9.33 -11.98
C ALA A 133 16.83 8.25 -13.01
N GLY A 134 17.82 7.68 -13.70
CA GLY A 134 17.62 6.63 -14.69
C GLY A 134 17.04 5.36 -14.08
N THR A 135 17.65 4.85 -13.00
CA THR A 135 17.22 3.61 -12.33
C THR A 135 15.77 3.69 -11.87
N PHE A 136 15.40 4.76 -11.15
CA PHE A 136 14.03 4.90 -10.62
C PHE A 136 13.02 5.29 -11.69
N SER A 137 13.43 5.94 -12.79
CA SER A 137 12.55 6.16 -13.94
C SER A 137 12.19 4.85 -14.64
N VAL A 138 13.16 3.96 -14.86
CA VAL A 138 12.91 2.63 -15.45
C VAL A 138 12.00 1.80 -14.54
N LEU A 139 12.28 1.76 -13.24
CA LEU A 139 11.42 1.08 -12.28
C LEU A 139 10.02 1.69 -12.22
N GLY A 140 9.90 3.02 -12.27
CA GLY A 140 8.63 3.73 -12.28
C GLY A 140 7.78 3.36 -13.49
N VAL A 141 8.35 3.37 -14.70
CA VAL A 141 7.66 2.94 -15.92
C VAL A 141 7.23 1.47 -15.83
N ALA A 142 8.10 0.59 -15.32
CA ALA A 142 7.76 -0.82 -15.13
C ALA A 142 6.59 -1.02 -14.16
N VAL A 143 6.58 -0.30 -13.03
CA VAL A 143 5.47 -0.32 -12.06
C VAL A 143 4.17 0.18 -12.70
N LEU A 144 4.21 1.30 -13.44
CA LEU A 144 3.03 1.84 -14.12
C LEU A 144 2.47 0.85 -15.15
N LEU A 145 3.32 0.15 -15.90
CA LEU A 145 2.90 -0.89 -16.83
C LEU A 145 2.23 -2.05 -16.10
N VAL A 146 2.85 -2.55 -15.02
CA VAL A 146 2.29 -3.63 -14.19
C VAL A 146 0.91 -3.22 -13.64
N TRP A 147 0.80 -2.02 -13.06
CA TRP A 147 -0.45 -1.50 -12.52
C TRP A 147 -1.52 -1.41 -13.60
N THR A 148 -1.21 -0.82 -14.75
CA THR A 148 -2.16 -0.66 -15.86
C THR A 148 -2.69 -2.03 -16.31
N MET A 149 -1.80 -2.99 -16.54
CA MET A 149 -2.19 -4.31 -17.02
C MET A 149 -3.00 -5.11 -15.98
N SER A 150 -2.63 -5.03 -14.71
CA SER A 150 -3.37 -5.65 -13.60
C SER A 150 -4.74 -5.01 -13.39
N LEU A 151 -4.84 -3.69 -13.47
CA LEU A 151 -6.10 -2.98 -13.32
C LEU A 151 -7.05 -3.25 -14.49
N VAL A 152 -6.56 -3.28 -15.72
CA VAL A 152 -7.38 -3.64 -16.90
C VAL A 152 -7.95 -5.05 -16.76
N ARG A 153 -7.18 -6.01 -16.23
CA ARG A 153 -7.67 -7.37 -15.96
C ARG A 153 -8.74 -7.38 -14.88
N PHE A 154 -8.47 -6.73 -13.75
CA PHE A 154 -9.40 -6.68 -12.63
C PHE A 154 -10.71 -5.96 -13.01
N TRP A 155 -10.62 -4.87 -13.76
CA TRP A 155 -11.75 -4.11 -14.30
C TRP A 155 -12.71 -4.97 -15.12
N ARG A 156 -12.17 -5.80 -16.01
CA ARG A 156 -12.97 -6.73 -16.85
C ARG A 156 -13.67 -7.80 -16.02
N ILE A 157 -13.01 -8.29 -14.97
CA ILE A 157 -13.57 -9.34 -14.09
C ILE A 157 -14.74 -8.81 -13.27
N LEU A 158 -14.66 -7.55 -12.83
CA LEU A 158 -15.79 -6.91 -12.15
C LEU A 158 -16.95 -6.53 -13.09
N GLY A 159 -16.83 -6.81 -14.40
CA GLY A 159 -17.88 -6.54 -15.38
C GLY A 159 -18.16 -5.06 -15.59
N LEU A 160 -17.21 -4.18 -15.25
CA LEU A 160 -17.40 -2.74 -15.41
C LEU A 160 -17.42 -2.36 -16.91
N PRO A 161 -18.28 -1.40 -17.31
CA PRO A 161 -18.27 -0.86 -18.67
C PRO A 161 -16.94 -0.15 -18.95
N SER A 162 -16.74 0.29 -20.20
CA SER A 162 -15.57 1.13 -20.52
C SER A 162 -15.48 2.30 -19.54
N ALA A 163 -14.27 2.60 -19.06
CA ALA A 163 -14.04 3.70 -18.11
C ALA A 163 -14.58 5.06 -18.62
N PHE A 164 -14.65 5.25 -19.94
CA PHE A 164 -15.21 6.46 -20.55
C PHE A 164 -16.74 6.57 -20.47
N PHE A 165 -17.45 5.47 -20.20
CA PHE A 165 -18.91 5.46 -20.04
C PHE A 165 -19.37 5.59 -18.59
N ILE A 166 -18.45 5.60 -17.63
CA ILE A 166 -18.78 5.82 -16.22
C ILE A 166 -18.86 7.32 -15.95
N ASP A 167 -19.91 7.75 -15.27
CA ASP A 167 -20.12 9.16 -14.95
C ASP A 167 -19.01 9.73 -14.08
N ARG A 168 -18.68 11.00 -14.30
CA ARG A 168 -17.63 11.70 -13.54
C ARG A 168 -17.94 11.74 -12.04
N GLN A 169 -19.21 11.84 -11.65
CA GLN A 169 -19.57 11.89 -10.23
C GLN A 169 -19.25 10.57 -9.51
N THR A 170 -19.40 9.42 -10.19
CA THR A 170 -18.99 8.10 -9.67
C THR A 170 -17.53 8.11 -9.26
N TYR A 171 -16.64 8.61 -10.12
CA TYR A 171 -15.21 8.70 -9.82
C TYR A 171 -14.92 9.65 -8.65
N VAL A 172 -15.62 10.79 -8.57
CA VAL A 172 -15.44 11.76 -7.48
C VAL A 172 -15.87 11.16 -6.13
N ARG A 173 -17.00 10.45 -6.09
CA ARG A 173 -17.47 9.77 -4.87
C ARG A 173 -16.54 8.65 -4.45
N ALA A 174 -16.17 7.77 -5.38
CA ALA A 174 -15.21 6.69 -5.11
C ALA A 174 -13.87 7.23 -4.60
N LEU A 175 -13.37 8.32 -5.20
CA LEU A 175 -12.15 9.00 -4.74
C LEU A 175 -12.32 9.57 -3.33
N LYS A 176 -13.45 10.21 -3.02
CA LYS A 176 -13.75 10.72 -1.68
C LYS A 176 -13.78 9.58 -0.65
N SER A 177 -14.44 8.47 -0.95
CA SER A 177 -14.49 7.30 -0.06
C SER A 177 -13.11 6.65 0.13
N MET A 178 -12.28 6.64 -0.92
CA MET A 178 -10.88 6.21 -0.85
C MET A 178 -10.04 7.12 0.05
N LEU A 179 -10.07 8.44 -0.19
CA LEU A 179 -9.27 9.42 0.56
C LEU A 179 -9.71 9.56 2.02
N THR A 180 -10.97 9.28 2.32
CA THR A 180 -11.47 9.29 3.70
C THR A 180 -11.38 7.92 4.38
N LEU A 181 -11.05 6.86 3.65
CA LEU A 181 -11.07 5.47 4.11
C LEU A 181 -12.43 5.12 4.74
N GLU A 182 -13.50 5.45 4.04
CA GLU A 182 -14.87 5.41 4.56
C GLU A 182 -15.25 4.04 5.13
N ASN A 183 -15.03 2.94 4.40
CA ASN A 183 -15.38 1.61 4.90
C ASN A 183 -14.52 1.14 6.08
N LEU A 184 -13.39 1.82 6.38
CA LEU A 184 -12.59 1.56 7.59
C LEU A 184 -13.22 2.19 8.84
N GLY A 185 -14.21 3.07 8.67
CA GLY A 185 -15.10 3.56 9.73
C GLY A 185 -16.17 2.54 10.16
N GLY A 186 -16.30 1.41 9.47
CA GLY A 186 -17.44 0.49 9.63
C GLY A 186 -18.75 1.10 9.09
N GLY A 187 -19.84 0.33 9.10
CA GLY A 187 -21.16 0.84 8.69
C GLY A 187 -21.70 1.90 9.65
N HIS A 188 -21.28 1.84 10.91
CA HIS A 188 -21.72 2.75 11.98
C HIS A 188 -20.79 3.96 12.19
N GLY A 189 -19.72 4.10 11.41
CA GLY A 189 -18.79 5.23 11.49
C GLY A 189 -17.92 5.32 12.75
N LYS A 190 -17.86 4.27 13.59
CA LYS A 190 -17.08 4.25 14.86
C LYS A 190 -15.75 3.51 14.76
N GLY A 191 -15.42 2.98 13.59
CA GLY A 191 -14.15 2.31 13.31
C GLY A 191 -14.30 0.79 13.31
N CYS A 192 -13.18 0.10 13.53
CA CYS A 192 -13.09 -1.35 13.40
C CYS A 192 -12.88 -2.06 14.71
N TYR A 193 -13.31 -3.31 14.75
CA TYR A 193 -13.13 -4.24 15.85
C TYR A 193 -11.87 -5.05 15.58
N GLN A 194 -10.76 -4.60 16.17
CA GLN A 194 -9.48 -5.31 16.07
C GLN A 194 -9.25 -6.20 17.29
N HIS A 195 -9.65 -5.72 18.47
CA HIS A 195 -9.44 -6.40 19.73
C HIS A 195 -10.68 -6.27 20.61
N GLY A 196 -11.29 -7.42 20.93
CA GLY A 196 -12.52 -7.51 21.70
C GLY A 196 -13.72 -6.80 21.05
N GLU A 197 -14.67 -6.39 21.89
CA GLU A 197 -16.00 -5.92 21.47
C GLU A 197 -16.10 -4.40 21.29
N ARG A 198 -14.97 -3.68 21.32
CA ARG A 198 -14.97 -2.21 21.19
C ARG A 198 -14.48 -1.78 19.82
N ALA A 199 -15.32 -1.02 19.12
CA ALA A 199 -14.93 -0.35 17.88
C ALA A 199 -13.86 0.71 18.15
N SER A 200 -12.85 0.80 17.28
CA SER A 200 -11.77 1.77 17.36
C SER A 200 -11.39 2.35 16.00
N GLN A 201 -11.14 3.65 15.96
CA GLN A 201 -10.67 4.37 14.78
C GLN A 201 -9.15 4.28 14.58
N ILE A 202 -8.42 3.63 15.50
CA ILE A 202 -6.95 3.68 15.52
C ILE A 202 -6.31 3.15 14.23
N LYS A 203 -6.88 2.09 13.65
CA LYS A 203 -6.46 1.55 12.34
C LYS A 203 -6.58 2.60 11.24
N ARG A 204 -7.65 3.40 11.26
CA ARG A 204 -7.95 4.46 10.28
C ARG A 204 -6.97 5.60 10.39
N TRP A 205 -6.68 6.04 11.61
CA TRP A 205 -5.68 7.08 11.85
C TRP A 205 -4.30 6.65 11.37
N PHE A 206 -3.82 5.46 11.75
CA PHE A 206 -2.51 4.98 11.29
C PHE A 206 -2.46 4.75 9.78
N HIS A 207 -3.54 4.25 9.18
CA HIS A 207 -3.61 4.10 7.73
C HIS A 207 -3.62 5.46 7.01
N HIS A 208 -4.28 6.49 7.55
CA HIS A 208 -4.19 7.85 7.02
C HIS A 208 -2.79 8.42 7.12
N LEU A 209 -2.12 8.25 8.26
CA LEU A 209 -0.73 8.67 8.43
C LEU A 209 0.20 7.99 7.41
N THR A 210 0.02 6.69 7.16
CA THR A 210 0.78 5.96 6.13
C THR A 210 0.43 6.45 4.72
N MET A 211 -0.86 6.54 4.38
CA MET A 211 -1.31 6.91 3.04
C MET A 211 -0.90 8.35 2.69
N TYR A 212 -1.26 9.32 3.54
CA TYR A 212 -0.90 10.72 3.31
C TYR A 212 0.60 10.95 3.47
N GLY A 213 1.27 10.24 4.38
CA GLY A 213 2.73 10.28 4.48
C GLY A 213 3.41 9.85 3.18
N PHE A 214 2.97 8.73 2.59
CA PHE A 214 3.44 8.28 1.28
C PHE A 214 3.14 9.29 0.16
N LEU A 215 1.92 9.84 0.10
CA LEU A 215 1.54 10.84 -0.90
C LEU A 215 2.38 12.12 -0.80
N LEU A 216 2.67 12.58 0.42
CA LEU A 216 3.54 13.73 0.65
C LEU A 216 4.99 13.45 0.22
N CYS A 217 5.53 12.26 0.52
CA CYS A 217 6.84 11.84 0.02
C CYS A 217 6.87 11.77 -1.52
N PHE A 218 5.82 11.23 -2.15
CA PHE A 218 5.71 11.19 -3.60
C PHE A 218 5.61 12.59 -4.22
N ALA A 219 4.84 13.49 -3.58
CA ALA A 219 4.75 14.90 -3.98
C ALA A 219 6.10 15.62 -3.83
N ALA A 220 6.86 15.32 -2.77
CA ALA A 220 8.21 15.85 -2.57
C ALA A 220 9.16 15.47 -3.71
N THR A 221 9.19 14.19 -4.09
CA THR A 221 10.01 13.70 -5.21
C THR A 221 9.58 14.32 -6.53
N SER A 222 8.26 14.37 -6.79
CA SER A 222 7.70 14.96 -8.01
C SER A 222 8.04 16.45 -8.12
N LEU A 223 7.89 17.19 -7.02
CA LEU A 223 8.25 18.61 -6.96
C LEU A 223 9.76 18.80 -7.11
N GLY A 224 10.58 17.90 -6.58
CA GLY A 224 12.02 17.87 -6.79
C GLY A 224 12.40 17.71 -8.27
N THR A 225 11.69 16.86 -9.03
CA THR A 225 11.87 16.74 -10.48
C THR A 225 11.51 18.03 -11.21
N VAL A 226 10.38 18.66 -10.85
CA VAL A 226 9.96 19.94 -11.44
C VAL A 226 10.98 21.03 -11.15
N TYR A 227 11.45 21.13 -9.91
CA TYR A 227 12.47 22.12 -9.53
C TYR A 227 13.76 21.93 -10.34
N HIS A 228 14.23 20.69 -10.44
CA HIS A 228 15.48 20.38 -11.12
C HIS A 228 15.39 20.63 -12.63
N TYR A 229 14.38 20.09 -13.32
CA TYR A 229 14.33 20.08 -14.79
C TYR A 229 13.51 21.22 -15.40
N VAL A 230 12.48 21.72 -14.70
CA VAL A 230 11.61 22.79 -15.24
C VAL A 230 12.08 24.15 -14.74
N LEU A 231 12.30 24.29 -13.43
CA LEU A 231 12.72 25.56 -12.83
C LEU A 231 14.25 25.78 -12.88
N GLN A 232 15.02 24.79 -13.35
CA GLN A 232 16.47 24.84 -13.40
C GLN A 232 17.11 25.17 -12.03
N PHE A 233 16.46 24.71 -10.96
CA PHE A 233 16.94 24.82 -9.59
C PHE A 233 17.41 23.44 -9.13
N PRO A 234 18.69 23.08 -9.35
CA PRO A 234 19.19 21.75 -9.04
C PRO A 234 19.33 21.55 -7.53
N ALA A 235 19.07 20.32 -7.07
CA ALA A 235 19.40 19.86 -5.73
C ALA A 235 20.92 19.97 -5.47
N PRO A 236 21.38 20.08 -4.20
CA PRO A 236 20.65 19.84 -2.95
C PRO A 236 19.70 20.98 -2.53
N TYR A 237 18.51 20.63 -2.06
CA TYR A 237 17.51 21.59 -1.58
C TYR A 237 17.63 21.86 -0.07
N ASP A 238 17.47 23.12 0.32
CA ASP A 238 17.48 23.58 1.72
C ASP A 238 16.19 23.19 2.48
N TRP A 239 16.20 23.30 3.81
CA TRP A 239 15.15 22.85 4.73
C TRP A 239 13.78 23.50 4.52
N LEU A 240 13.76 24.76 4.08
CA LEU A 240 12.53 25.52 3.86
C LEU A 240 12.00 25.45 2.42
N THR A 241 12.55 24.56 1.59
CA THR A 241 12.05 24.34 0.23
C THR A 241 10.87 23.38 0.21
N GLY A 242 9.99 23.52 -0.79
CA GLY A 242 8.84 22.63 -0.98
C GLY A 242 9.19 21.13 -0.94
N PRO A 243 10.18 20.65 -1.72
CA PRO A 243 10.60 19.25 -1.69
C PRO A 243 11.03 18.78 -0.30
N LYS A 244 11.82 19.57 0.44
CA LYS A 244 12.25 19.15 1.78
C LYS A 244 11.11 19.15 2.78
N LEU A 245 10.26 20.19 2.81
CA LEU A 245 9.12 20.27 3.73
C LEU A 245 8.12 19.12 3.53
N LEU A 246 7.74 18.84 2.27
CA LEU A 246 6.85 17.73 1.96
C LEU A 246 7.50 16.38 2.29
N GLY A 247 8.80 16.24 2.01
CA GLY A 247 9.54 15.01 2.27
C GLY A 247 9.71 14.72 3.77
N THR A 248 9.97 15.75 4.59
CA THR A 248 10.13 15.58 6.04
C THR A 248 8.79 15.31 6.72
N LEU A 249 7.75 16.09 6.42
CA LEU A 249 6.39 15.87 6.94
C LEU A 249 5.86 14.50 6.50
N GLY A 250 6.02 14.17 5.22
CA GLY A 250 5.63 12.89 4.65
C GLY A 250 6.38 11.73 5.31
N GLY A 251 7.71 11.85 5.45
CA GLY A 251 8.56 10.84 6.06
C GLY A 251 8.18 10.58 7.52
N VAL A 252 7.97 11.62 8.31
CA VAL A 252 7.57 11.50 9.72
C VAL A 252 6.18 10.85 9.84
N SER A 253 5.21 11.31 9.04
CA SER A 253 3.87 10.73 9.00
C SER A 253 3.90 9.24 8.61
N LEU A 254 4.68 8.91 7.57
CA LEU A 254 4.84 7.54 7.08
C LEU A 254 5.50 6.63 8.12
N LEU A 255 6.50 7.13 8.85
CA LEU A 255 7.21 6.41 9.90
C LEU A 255 6.25 6.02 11.03
N PHE A 256 5.54 7.00 11.60
CA PHE A 256 4.58 6.75 12.69
C PHE A 256 3.36 5.94 12.23
N GLY A 257 2.83 6.21 11.04
CA GLY A 257 1.72 5.45 10.46
C GLY A 257 2.08 3.98 10.28
N SER A 258 3.25 3.68 9.71
CA SER A 258 3.70 2.30 9.48
C SER A 258 3.97 1.56 10.79
N ALA A 259 4.63 2.20 11.76
CA ALA A 259 4.82 1.64 13.09
C ALA A 259 3.49 1.35 13.81
N GLY A 260 2.54 2.30 13.73
CA GLY A 260 1.21 2.15 14.29
C GLY A 260 0.38 1.04 13.63
N LEU A 261 0.45 0.89 12.30
CA LEU A 261 -0.19 -0.23 11.59
C LEU A 261 0.43 -1.58 11.99
N TYR A 262 1.76 -1.64 12.16
CA TYR A 262 2.43 -2.85 12.61
C TYR A 262 1.97 -3.25 14.03
N TRP A 263 1.92 -2.28 14.95
CA TRP A 263 1.43 -2.47 16.31
C TRP A 263 -0.06 -2.86 16.33
N SER A 264 -0.88 -2.19 15.53
CA SER A 264 -2.31 -2.49 15.39
C SER A 264 -2.56 -3.91 14.87
N ARG A 265 -1.74 -4.38 13.93
CA ARG A 265 -1.80 -5.78 13.46
C ARG A 265 -1.51 -6.77 14.58
N ARG A 266 -0.47 -6.54 15.39
CA ARG A 266 -0.10 -7.44 16.50
C ARG A 266 -1.16 -7.56 17.60
N GLN A 267 -2.07 -6.61 17.70
CA GLN A 267 -3.18 -6.65 18.66
C GLN A 267 -4.47 -7.22 18.07
N THR A 268 -4.51 -7.46 16.76
CA THR A 268 -5.71 -8.00 16.11
C THR A 268 -5.94 -9.43 16.60
N THR A 269 -7.19 -9.78 16.93
CA THR A 269 -7.49 -11.14 17.42
C THR A 269 -7.29 -12.18 16.31
N PRO A 270 -6.95 -13.43 16.66
CA PRO A 270 -6.64 -14.47 15.68
C PRO A 270 -7.76 -14.76 14.67
N GLU A 271 -9.02 -14.53 15.04
CA GLU A 271 -10.17 -14.78 14.18
C GLU A 271 -10.29 -13.77 13.03
N ILE A 272 -9.63 -12.61 13.16
CA ILE A 272 -9.64 -11.52 12.18
C ILE A 272 -8.24 -11.33 11.55
N ASP A 273 -7.16 -11.77 12.20
CA ASP A 273 -5.82 -11.80 11.61
C ASP A 273 -5.69 -12.96 10.62
N THR A 274 -5.29 -12.63 9.40
CA THR A 274 -5.34 -13.56 8.28
C THR A 274 -4.00 -13.58 7.58
N GLU A 275 -3.53 -14.78 7.23
CA GLU A 275 -2.27 -14.98 6.52
C GLU A 275 -2.37 -14.37 5.11
N ASP A 276 -1.42 -13.51 4.77
CA ASP A 276 -1.33 -12.85 3.46
C ASP A 276 0.02 -13.06 2.78
N TYR A 277 0.61 -14.26 2.97
CA TYR A 277 1.96 -14.62 2.53
C TYR A 277 3.03 -13.64 3.04
N GLY A 278 2.72 -12.97 4.15
CA GLY A 278 3.43 -11.83 4.73
C GLY A 278 3.65 -10.63 3.82
N MET A 279 2.87 -10.47 2.74
CA MET A 279 2.93 -9.29 1.87
C MET A 279 2.61 -8.00 2.62
N GLY A 280 1.62 -8.02 3.51
CA GLY A 280 1.22 -6.86 4.29
C GLY A 280 2.31 -6.41 5.26
N VAL A 281 2.93 -7.35 5.98
CA VAL A 281 4.05 -7.04 6.87
C VAL A 281 5.24 -6.51 6.08
N SER A 282 5.55 -7.11 4.93
CA SER A 282 6.66 -6.67 4.08
C SER A 282 6.51 -5.23 3.62
N LEU A 283 5.31 -4.85 3.13
CA LEU A 283 5.03 -3.47 2.74
C LEU A 283 5.19 -2.50 3.91
N ILE A 284 4.62 -2.82 5.07
CA ILE A 284 4.72 -1.97 6.27
C ILE A 284 6.18 -1.75 6.68
N VAL A 285 6.98 -2.83 6.70
CA VAL A 285 8.41 -2.75 7.06
C VAL A 285 9.20 -1.97 6.02
N LEU A 286 8.96 -2.15 4.72
CA LEU A 286 9.64 -1.40 3.66
C LEU A 286 9.30 0.11 3.74
N LEU A 287 8.04 0.47 3.98
CA LEU A 287 7.63 1.87 4.15
C LEU A 287 8.27 2.51 5.39
N PHE A 288 8.31 1.78 6.51
CA PHE A 288 8.99 2.22 7.73
C PHE A 288 10.50 2.40 7.48
N ALA A 289 11.15 1.41 6.88
CA ALA A 289 12.59 1.45 6.61
C ALA A 289 12.95 2.56 5.61
N THR A 290 12.13 2.77 4.59
CA THR A 290 12.31 3.86 3.59
C THR A 290 12.19 5.23 4.26
N SER A 291 11.16 5.44 5.07
CA SER A 291 10.97 6.72 5.78
C SER A 291 12.07 6.98 6.80
N LEU A 292 12.45 5.99 7.60
CA LEU A 292 13.54 6.11 8.58
C LEU A 292 14.86 6.44 7.92
N SER A 293 15.27 5.66 6.91
CA SER A 293 16.53 5.88 6.20
C SER A 293 16.52 7.19 5.41
N GLY A 294 15.39 7.57 4.80
CA GLY A 294 15.26 8.84 4.07
C GLY A 294 15.37 10.07 4.97
N LEU A 295 14.81 10.01 6.19
CA LEU A 295 14.96 11.07 7.20
C LEU A 295 16.36 11.13 7.80
N ALA A 296 17.07 9.99 7.87
CA ALA A 296 18.44 9.93 8.36
C ALA A 296 19.45 10.52 7.37
N LEU A 297 19.23 10.40 6.06
CA LEU A 297 20.18 10.83 5.02
C LEU A 297 20.64 12.30 5.16
N PRO A 298 19.75 13.30 5.33
CA PRO A 298 20.17 14.68 5.55
C PRO A 298 20.97 14.90 6.85
N LEU A 299 20.75 14.06 7.87
CA LEU A 299 21.43 14.15 9.17
C LEU A 299 22.82 13.50 9.14
N LEU A 300 23.01 12.52 8.25
CA LEU A 300 24.28 11.84 8.00
C LEU A 300 25.11 12.55 6.93
N LYS A 301 24.61 13.65 6.37
CA LYS A 301 25.36 14.52 5.48
C LYS A 301 26.64 14.99 6.20
N ASP A 302 27.75 15.08 5.47
CA ASP A 302 29.08 15.44 6.00
C ASP A 302 29.70 14.39 6.95
N SER A 303 29.11 13.18 7.08
CA SER A 303 29.66 12.06 7.85
C SER A 303 30.19 10.93 6.97
N SER A 304 31.08 10.09 7.52
CA SER A 304 31.60 8.89 6.83
C SER A 304 30.53 7.82 6.57
N TRP A 305 29.39 7.89 7.26
CA TRP A 305 28.30 6.91 7.13
C TRP A 305 27.40 7.18 5.92
N LEU A 306 27.53 8.34 5.26
CA LEU A 306 26.66 8.76 4.17
C LEU A 306 26.62 7.74 3.02
N GLY A 307 27.78 7.23 2.59
CA GLY A 307 27.85 6.26 1.49
C GLY A 307 27.09 4.97 1.77
N VAL A 308 27.29 4.40 2.97
CA VAL A 308 26.59 3.18 3.41
C VAL A 308 25.09 3.43 3.56
N ALA A 309 24.71 4.53 4.20
CA ALA A 309 23.32 4.89 4.40
C ALA A 309 22.58 5.13 3.08
N LEU A 310 23.24 5.74 2.09
CA LEU A 310 22.68 5.98 0.77
C LEU A 310 22.45 4.67 0.02
N CYS A 311 23.44 3.77 -0.05
CA CYS A 311 23.27 2.46 -0.68
C CYS A 311 22.15 1.65 -0.03
N LEU A 312 22.07 1.67 1.29
CA LEU A 312 21.00 1.01 2.04
C LEU A 312 19.63 1.62 1.73
N HIS A 313 19.51 2.95 1.78
CA HIS A 313 18.26 3.65 1.46
C HIS A 313 17.79 3.30 0.06
N LEU A 314 18.64 3.48 -0.97
CA LEU A 314 18.28 3.20 -2.35
C LEU A 314 17.94 1.72 -2.58
N GLY A 315 18.65 0.79 -1.93
CA GLY A 315 18.32 -0.63 -1.98
C GLY A 315 16.94 -0.95 -1.40
N ILE A 316 16.58 -0.31 -0.29
CA ILE A 316 15.24 -0.40 0.30
C ILE A 316 14.19 0.21 -0.65
N VAL A 317 14.47 1.37 -1.26
CA VAL A 317 13.56 2.00 -2.23
C VAL A 317 13.34 1.09 -3.44
N VAL A 318 14.37 0.45 -3.99
CA VAL A 318 14.21 -0.53 -5.08
C VAL A 318 13.29 -1.68 -4.66
N ALA A 319 13.48 -2.24 -3.47
CA ALA A 319 12.59 -3.28 -2.94
C ALA A 319 11.15 -2.79 -2.70
N MET A 320 10.97 -1.52 -2.34
CA MET A 320 9.66 -0.90 -2.25
C MET A 320 8.99 -0.80 -3.63
N PHE A 321 9.72 -0.44 -4.68
CA PHE A 321 9.20 -0.42 -6.06
C PHE A 321 8.82 -1.83 -6.56
N THR A 322 9.59 -2.87 -6.21
CA THR A 322 9.18 -4.25 -6.55
C THR A 322 7.93 -4.67 -5.78
N CYS A 323 7.78 -4.22 -4.53
CA CYS A 323 6.55 -4.41 -3.74
C CYS A 323 5.35 -3.62 -4.30
N PHE A 324 5.59 -2.48 -4.94
CA PHE A 324 4.53 -1.75 -5.67
C PHE A 324 4.01 -2.54 -6.85
N ALA A 325 4.89 -3.19 -7.61
CA ALA A 325 4.50 -4.03 -8.74
C ALA A 325 3.83 -5.35 -8.30
N TRP A 326 4.42 -6.06 -7.35
CA TRP A 326 4.06 -7.45 -7.04
C TRP A 326 3.86 -7.73 -5.54
N GLY A 327 3.39 -6.73 -4.78
CA GLY A 327 3.15 -6.85 -3.35
C GLY A 327 1.78 -6.36 -2.92
N LYS A 328 1.63 -6.14 -1.61
CA LYS A 328 0.35 -5.72 -1.00
C LYS A 328 -0.12 -4.37 -1.51
N PHE A 329 0.75 -3.53 -2.08
CA PHE A 329 0.38 -2.17 -2.51
C PHE A 329 -0.79 -2.16 -3.51
N MET A 330 -0.90 -3.20 -4.34
CA MET A 330 -2.01 -3.39 -5.29
C MET A 330 -3.39 -3.41 -4.64
N HIS A 331 -3.50 -3.67 -3.33
CA HIS A 331 -4.78 -3.61 -2.62
C HIS A 331 -5.45 -2.24 -2.75
N GLY A 332 -4.68 -1.14 -2.75
CA GLY A 332 -5.24 0.20 -2.88
C GLY A 332 -5.87 0.41 -4.26
N MET A 333 -5.23 -0.15 -5.30
CA MET A 333 -5.70 -0.06 -6.68
C MET A 333 -6.94 -0.91 -6.92
N TYR A 334 -6.96 -2.17 -6.47
CA TYR A 334 -8.14 -3.04 -6.62
C TYR A 334 -9.30 -2.54 -5.78
N ARG A 335 -9.04 -2.00 -4.59
CA ARG A 335 -10.06 -1.35 -3.78
C ARG A 335 -10.65 -0.12 -4.47
N ALA A 336 -9.84 0.71 -5.13
CA ALA A 336 -10.33 1.85 -5.88
C ALA A 336 -11.31 1.43 -6.98
N VAL A 337 -10.99 0.36 -7.72
CA VAL A 337 -11.89 -0.21 -8.74
C VAL A 337 -13.17 -0.78 -8.10
N ALA A 338 -13.07 -1.47 -6.96
CA ALA A 338 -14.24 -1.96 -6.24
C ALA A 338 -15.14 -0.80 -5.73
N LEU A 339 -14.56 0.31 -5.26
CA LEU A 339 -15.32 1.50 -4.87
C LEU A 339 -16.01 2.14 -6.08
N ILE A 340 -15.33 2.25 -7.23
CA ILE A 340 -15.95 2.74 -8.47
C ILE A 340 -17.14 1.86 -8.85
N LYS A 341 -17.02 0.52 -8.74
CA LYS A 341 -18.15 -0.38 -8.95
C LYS A 341 -19.29 -0.14 -7.97
N SER A 342 -19.00 -0.01 -6.68
CA SER A 342 -20.01 0.25 -5.66
C SER A 342 -20.82 1.51 -5.97
N GLU A 343 -20.12 2.60 -6.31
CA GLU A 343 -20.74 3.89 -6.67
C GLU A 343 -21.49 3.81 -8.01
N HIS A 344 -20.99 3.04 -8.97
CA HIS A 344 -21.66 2.84 -10.25
C HIS A 344 -22.98 2.08 -10.08
N ASP A 345 -22.98 1.03 -9.25
CA ASP A 345 -24.16 0.23 -8.92
C ASP A 345 -25.13 0.99 -7.96
N GLU A 346 -24.78 2.19 -7.49
CA GLU A 346 -25.65 3.07 -6.68
C GLU A 346 -26.38 4.14 -7.50
N LEU A 347 -25.88 4.49 -8.69
CA LEU A 347 -26.54 5.46 -9.54
C LEU A 347 -27.73 4.80 -10.26
N PRO A 348 -28.91 5.47 -10.29
CA PRO A 348 -30.14 4.92 -10.86
C PRO A 348 -30.07 4.67 -12.37
#